data_AF-A0ABD0Y2H5-F1
#
_entry.id   AF-A0ABD0Y2H5-F1
#
_cell.length_a   1.000
_cell.length_b   1.000
_cell.length_c   1.000
_cell.angle_alpha   90.00
_cell.angle_beta   90.00
_cell.angle_gamma   90.00
#
_symmetry.space_group_name_H-M   'P 1'
#
loop_
_entity.id
_entity.type
_entity.pdbx_description
1 polymer ?
#
loop_
_entity_poly.entity_id
_entity_poly.type
_entity_poly.pdbx_seq_one_letter_code
_entity_poly.pdbx_strand_id
1 'polypeptide(L)'
;MPSLPFVIIKFVILQNGYAFRLFLANTKEIALLKERITPEGVLQYRDTPESIELERKFINLPKISGALHGQLYPAFGSTAALAKRWLSAQLLDDWHFPQVVVELLVARLFLEPYPLQPPQQPQVAFLRFLDVLATTNWYVEPVIINFNGLLTRDQVTEIEKHFTSQRACLPAMFVATPYDTSGRLWTQKAPTLANLVRLAKLASLTLRLIENYLVSSQPVDKLLVGWVYKEDIFNIEFIFLQNPYIFYGGLAISNI
;
A
#
# COMPACT_ATOMS: atom_id res chain seq x y z
N MET A 1 -5.02 16.17 33.75
CA MET A 1 -6.40 15.69 33.51
C MET A 1 -6.30 14.33 32.83
N PRO A 2 -7.14 13.34 33.19
CA PRO A 2 -7.15 12.07 32.48
C PRO A 2 -7.60 12.35 31.05
N SER A 3 -6.75 12.02 30.07
CA SER A 3 -7.12 12.06 28.66
C SER A 3 -8.33 11.16 28.47
N LEU A 4 -9.50 11.74 28.21
CA LEU A 4 -10.62 10.98 27.70
C LEU A 4 -10.10 10.16 26.50
N PRO A 5 -10.32 8.84 26.45
CA PRO A 5 -10.02 8.09 25.24
C PRO A 5 -10.89 8.72 24.16
N PHE A 6 -10.29 9.38 23.18
CA PHE A 6 -11.01 9.99 22.07
C PHE A 6 -11.86 8.88 21.42
N VAL A 7 -13.17 8.96 21.63
CA VAL A 7 -14.08 7.85 21.35
C VAL A 7 -14.38 7.85 19.86
N ILE A 8 -13.51 7.22 19.07
CA ILE A 8 -13.93 6.72 17.76
C ILE A 8 -14.99 5.66 18.05
N ILE A 9 -16.27 6.03 17.95
CA ILE A 9 -17.33 5.04 18.12
C ILE A 9 -17.23 4.10 16.93
N LYS A 10 -16.95 2.83 17.25
CA LYS A 10 -16.74 1.76 16.28
C LYS A 10 -17.95 0.84 16.33
N PHE A 11 -18.71 0.83 15.25
CA PHE A 11 -19.79 -0.15 15.06
C PHE A 11 -19.35 -1.20 14.06
N VAL A 12 -19.78 -2.44 14.28
CA VAL A 12 -19.67 -3.52 13.28
C VAL A 12 -21.08 -3.91 12.90
N ILE A 13 -21.40 -3.77 11.61
CA ILE A 13 -22.70 -4.16 11.05
C ILE A 13 -22.46 -5.36 10.14
N LEU A 14 -23.24 -6.42 10.34
CA LEU A 14 -23.26 -7.59 9.47
C LEU A 14 -24.50 -7.51 8.58
N GLN A 15 -24.30 -7.52 7.27
CA GLN A 15 -25.39 -7.48 6.30
C GLN A 15 -25.05 -8.36 5.10
N ASN A 16 -25.93 -9.30 4.77
CA ASN A 16 -25.80 -10.20 3.60
C ASN A 16 -24.45 -10.93 3.51
N GLY A 17 -23.87 -11.34 4.66
CA GLY A 17 -22.57 -12.01 4.72
C GLY A 17 -21.36 -11.07 4.69
N TYR A 18 -21.56 -9.76 4.60
CA TYR A 18 -20.51 -8.75 4.65
C TYR A 18 -20.43 -8.11 6.03
N ALA A 19 -19.20 -7.81 6.49
CA ALA A 19 -18.95 -7.09 7.73
C ALA A 19 -18.45 -5.67 7.44
N PHE A 20 -19.22 -4.69 7.86
CA PHE A 20 -18.90 -3.28 7.72
C PHE A 20 -18.46 -2.72 9.07
N ARG A 21 -17.27 -2.14 9.11
CA ARG A 21 -16.76 -1.42 10.28
C ARG A 21 -17.00 0.07 10.07
N LEU A 22 -17.96 0.61 10.80
CA LEU A 22 -18.28 2.04 10.78
C LEU A 22 -17.47 2.77 11.84
N PHE A 23 -16.98 3.94 11.46
CA PHE A 23 -16.27 4.84 12.34
C PHE A 23 -16.95 6.21 12.28
N LEU A 24 -17.37 6.74 13.42
CA LEU A 24 -17.77 8.14 13.53
C LEU A 24 -16.51 8.97 13.72
N ALA A 25 -16.20 9.84 12.76
CA ALA A 25 -15.05 10.73 12.81
C ALA A 25 -15.52 12.19 12.85
N ASN A 26 -15.04 12.94 13.83
CA ASN A 26 -15.32 14.37 13.96
C ASN A 26 -14.03 15.16 13.73
N THR A 27 -14.03 16.07 12.77
CA THR A 27 -12.86 16.89 12.43
C THR A 27 -12.40 17.77 13.61
N LYS A 28 -13.32 18.15 14.51
CA LYS A 28 -12.98 18.92 15.71
C LYS A 28 -12.09 18.14 16.68
N GLU A 29 -12.19 16.81 16.72
CA GLU A 29 -11.35 15.98 17.59
C GLU A 29 -9.88 16.02 17.13
N ILE A 30 -9.64 16.05 15.82
CA ILE A 30 -8.30 16.21 15.26
C ILE A 30 -7.71 17.57 15.68
N ALA A 31 -8.51 18.65 15.63
CA ALA A 31 -8.07 19.97 16.06
C ALA A 31 -7.72 20.01 17.56
N LEU A 32 -8.56 19.40 18.42
CA LEU A 32 -8.30 19.29 19.85
C LEU A 32 -7.03 18.49 20.17
N LEU A 33 -6.73 17.44 19.41
CA LEU A 33 -5.50 16.66 19.57
C LEU A 33 -4.23 17.43 19.19
N LYS A 34 -4.37 18.53 18.45
CA LYS A 34 -3.27 19.44 18.15
C LYS A 34 -3.09 20.48 19.25
N GLU A 35 -4.07 20.69 20.13
CA GLU A 35 -3.98 21.69 21.20
C GLU A 35 -3.03 21.23 22.31
N ARG A 36 -2.05 22.08 22.62
CA ARG A 36 -1.22 21.97 23.82
C ARG A 36 -1.10 23.32 24.50
N ILE A 37 -1.26 23.31 25.81
CA ILE A 37 -1.02 24.49 26.64
C ILE A 37 0.42 24.40 27.14
N THR A 38 1.24 25.42 26.83
CA THR A 38 2.61 25.48 27.35
C THR A 38 2.61 25.79 28.85
N PRO A 39 3.73 25.56 29.57
CA PRO A 39 3.83 25.91 30.98
C PRO A 39 3.50 27.38 31.28
N GLU A 40 3.71 28.27 30.31
CA GLU A 40 3.41 29.70 30.37
C GLU A 40 1.92 30.04 30.10
N GLY A 41 1.06 29.03 29.90
CA GLY A 41 -0.37 29.19 29.66
C GLY A 41 -0.75 29.54 28.23
N VAL A 42 0.18 29.47 27.27
CA VAL A 42 -0.07 29.79 25.86
C VAL A 42 -0.62 28.56 25.14
N LEU A 43 -1.75 28.73 24.44
CA LEU A 43 -2.31 27.69 23.58
C LEU A 43 -1.49 27.60 22.28
N GLN A 44 -0.93 26.42 22.02
CA GLN A 44 -0.19 26.10 20.80
C GLN A 44 -0.88 24.95 20.06
N TYR A 45 -0.92 25.05 18.74
CA TYR A 45 -1.37 23.96 17.86
C TYR A 45 -0.17 23.25 17.27
N ARG A 46 -0.01 21.97 17.61
CA ARG A 46 1.09 21.13 17.13
C ARG A 46 0.61 19.72 16.84
N ASP A 47 0.99 19.19 15.68
CA ASP A 47 0.67 17.81 15.32
C ASP A 47 1.27 16.83 16.34
N THR A 48 0.40 15.98 16.88
CA THR A 48 0.72 14.80 17.69
C THR A 48 0.64 13.54 16.84
N PRO A 49 1.37 12.46 17.18
CA PRO A 49 1.27 11.18 16.46
C PRO A 49 -0.18 10.69 16.29
N GLU A 50 -1.01 10.88 17.31
CA GLU A 50 -2.43 10.52 17.32
C GLU A 50 -3.24 11.40 16.36
N SER A 51 -3.00 12.71 16.35
CA SER A 51 -3.67 13.63 15.40
C SER A 51 -3.33 13.29 13.95
N ILE A 52 -2.06 12.96 13.66
CA ILE A 52 -1.59 12.58 12.32
C ILE A 52 -2.24 11.27 11.88
N GLU A 53 -2.33 10.29 12.77
CA GLU A 53 -2.94 9.00 12.44
C GLU A 53 -4.44 9.15 12.14
N LEU A 54 -5.15 9.95 12.93
CA LEU A 54 -6.58 10.22 12.71
C LEU A 54 -6.82 11.01 11.43
N GLU A 55 -6.03 12.03 11.17
CA GLU A 55 -6.09 12.82 9.93
C GLU A 55 -5.82 11.92 8.72
N ARG A 56 -4.73 11.13 8.77
CA ARG A 56 -4.41 10.14 7.73
C ARG A 56 -5.58 9.18 7.47
N LYS A 57 -6.23 8.67 8.52
CA LYS A 57 -7.28 7.66 8.42
C LYS A 57 -8.63 8.21 7.97
N PHE A 58 -9.03 9.38 8.44
CA PHE A 58 -10.39 9.90 8.23
C PHE A 58 -10.46 11.03 7.21
N ILE A 59 -9.35 11.68 6.88
CA ILE A 59 -9.31 12.79 5.91
C ILE A 59 -8.58 12.37 4.65
N ASN A 60 -7.36 11.86 4.77
CA ASN A 60 -6.53 11.57 3.59
C ASN A 60 -6.86 10.22 2.95
N LEU A 61 -7.11 9.17 3.75
CA LEU A 61 -7.44 7.84 3.21
C LEU A 61 -8.69 7.88 2.32
N PRO A 62 -9.81 8.52 2.69
CA PRO A 62 -10.97 8.59 1.81
C PRO A 62 -10.69 9.33 0.49
N LYS A 63 -9.88 10.39 0.52
CA LYS A 63 -9.48 11.12 -0.70
C LYS A 63 -8.70 10.23 -1.66
N ILE A 64 -7.68 9.53 -1.15
CA ILE A 64 -6.85 8.67 -1.99
C ILE A 64 -7.61 7.42 -2.44
N SER A 65 -8.39 6.79 -1.56
CA SER A 65 -9.24 5.66 -1.93
C SER A 65 -10.25 6.06 -3.00
N GLY A 66 -10.89 7.22 -2.88
CA GLY A 66 -11.80 7.74 -3.91
C GLY A 66 -11.11 7.92 -5.26
N ALA A 67 -9.90 8.50 -5.26
CA ALA A 67 -9.11 8.67 -6.49
C ALA A 67 -8.68 7.34 -7.11
N LEU A 68 -8.23 6.36 -6.31
CA LEU A 68 -7.80 5.05 -6.76
C LEU A 68 -8.96 4.18 -7.27
N HIS A 69 -10.11 4.22 -6.61
CA HIS A 69 -11.30 3.46 -7.03
C HIS A 69 -12.04 4.14 -8.19
N GLY A 70 -11.83 5.45 -8.39
CA GLY A 70 -12.35 6.19 -9.54
C GLY A 70 -11.56 6.02 -10.84
N GLN A 71 -10.54 5.16 -10.87
CA GLN A 71 -9.75 4.91 -12.07
C GLN A 71 -10.58 4.22 -13.17
N LEU A 72 -10.52 4.76 -14.39
CA LEU A 72 -11.30 4.27 -15.53
C LEU A 72 -10.64 3.07 -16.25
N TYR A 73 -9.52 2.57 -15.74
CA TYR A 73 -8.76 1.48 -16.34
C TYR A 73 -9.28 0.11 -15.87
N PRO A 74 -9.87 -0.73 -16.75
CA PRO A 74 -10.49 -2.00 -16.33
C PRO A 74 -9.52 -2.98 -15.65
N ALA A 75 -8.25 -2.95 -16.07
CA ALA A 75 -7.23 -3.84 -15.51
C ALA A 75 -6.69 -3.39 -14.14
N PHE A 76 -6.97 -2.16 -13.68
CA PHE A 76 -6.37 -1.60 -12.48
C PHE A 76 -6.66 -2.45 -11.22
N GLY A 77 -7.93 -2.73 -10.94
CA GLY A 77 -8.33 -3.45 -9.73
C GLY A 77 -7.74 -4.85 -9.64
N SER A 78 -7.80 -5.61 -10.75
CA SER A 78 -7.19 -6.94 -10.82
C SER A 78 -5.66 -6.89 -10.71
N THR A 79 -5.01 -5.86 -11.24
CA THR A 79 -3.56 -5.67 -11.11
C THR A 79 -3.18 -5.38 -9.66
N ALA A 80 -3.91 -4.49 -8.99
CA ALA A 80 -3.70 -4.19 -7.57
C ALA A 80 -3.87 -5.45 -6.71
N ALA A 81 -4.89 -6.27 -6.99
CA ALA A 81 -5.09 -7.54 -6.31
C ALA A 81 -3.92 -8.52 -6.53
N LEU A 82 -3.42 -8.64 -7.77
CA LEU A 82 -2.25 -9.49 -8.09
C LEU A 82 -0.99 -8.99 -7.37
N ALA A 83 -0.73 -7.68 -7.41
CA ALA A 83 0.43 -7.07 -6.75
C ALA A 83 0.41 -7.30 -5.23
N LYS A 84 -0.73 -7.04 -4.58
CA LYS A 84 -0.90 -7.30 -3.14
C LYS A 84 -0.73 -8.77 -2.80
N ARG A 85 -1.34 -9.67 -3.59
CA ARG A 85 -1.22 -11.12 -3.38
C ARG A 85 0.23 -11.59 -3.51
N TRP A 86 0.96 -11.11 -4.51
CA TRP A 86 2.37 -11.43 -4.69
C TRP A 86 3.21 -10.94 -3.51
N LEU A 87 3.00 -9.70 -3.04
CA LEU A 87 3.68 -9.17 -1.86
C LEU A 87 3.41 -10.00 -0.60
N SER A 88 2.15 -10.40 -0.37
CA SER A 88 1.80 -11.29 0.74
C SER A 88 2.49 -12.65 0.65
N ALA A 89 2.64 -13.21 -0.55
CA ALA A 89 3.40 -14.43 -0.78
C ALA A 89 4.92 -14.27 -0.51
N GLN A 90 5.43 -13.03 -0.50
CA GLN A 90 6.81 -12.71 -0.10
C GLN A 90 6.96 -12.44 1.40
N LEU A 91 5.91 -12.67 2.20
CA LEU A 91 5.80 -12.35 3.61
C LEU A 91 5.92 -10.85 3.91
N LEU A 92 5.44 -10.01 2.99
CA LEU A 92 5.36 -8.56 3.17
C LEU A 92 3.90 -8.17 3.35
N ASP A 93 3.55 -7.81 4.58
CA ASP A 93 2.24 -7.31 4.96
C ASP A 93 2.17 -5.77 4.91
N ASP A 94 1.05 -5.21 5.36
CA ASP A 94 0.79 -3.77 5.39
C ASP A 94 1.81 -2.99 6.26
N TRP A 95 2.45 -3.65 7.23
CA TRP A 95 3.47 -3.04 8.07
C TRP A 95 4.78 -2.84 7.31
N HIS A 96 5.15 -3.78 6.45
CA HIS A 96 6.38 -3.72 5.66
C HIS A 96 6.20 -2.95 4.35
N PHE A 97 5.02 -3.04 3.75
CA PHE A 97 4.69 -2.39 2.50
C PHE A 97 3.20 -2.01 2.48
N PRO A 98 2.84 -0.77 2.85
CA PRO A 98 1.44 -0.39 3.01
C PRO A 98 0.64 -0.62 1.73
N GLN A 99 -0.57 -1.17 1.86
CA GLN A 99 -1.42 -1.52 0.71
C GLN A 99 -1.76 -0.31 -0.16
N VAL A 100 -1.94 0.85 0.45
CA VAL A 100 -2.15 2.13 -0.27
C VAL A 100 -0.95 2.43 -1.18
N VAL A 101 0.28 2.17 -0.72
CA VAL A 101 1.50 2.37 -1.52
C VAL A 101 1.54 1.40 -2.70
N VAL A 102 1.07 0.15 -2.53
CA VAL A 102 0.94 -0.81 -3.63
C VAL A 102 -0.02 -0.28 -4.70
N GLU A 103 -1.21 0.17 -4.29
CA GLU A 103 -2.22 0.73 -5.20
C GLU A 103 -1.72 1.99 -5.91
N LEU A 104 -0.98 2.84 -5.21
CA LEU A 104 -0.33 4.03 -5.77
C LEU A 104 0.71 3.66 -6.84
N LEU A 105 1.58 2.70 -6.57
CA LEU A 105 2.55 2.22 -7.57
C LEU A 105 1.86 1.58 -8.78
N VAL A 106 0.80 0.81 -8.55
CA VAL A 106 -0.01 0.27 -9.66
C VAL A 106 -0.65 1.41 -10.44
N ALA A 107 -1.22 2.42 -9.79
CA ALA A 107 -1.84 3.57 -10.45
C ALA A 107 -0.85 4.33 -11.34
N ARG A 108 0.41 4.46 -10.91
CA ARG A 108 1.50 5.04 -11.73
C ARG A 108 1.60 4.38 -13.10
N LEU A 109 1.49 3.05 -13.17
CA LEU A 109 1.61 2.30 -14.44
C LEU A 109 0.53 2.66 -15.48
N PHE A 110 -0.62 3.16 -15.01
CA PHE A 110 -1.74 3.54 -15.87
C PHE A 110 -1.78 5.05 -16.13
N LEU A 111 -1.44 5.86 -15.13
CA LEU A 111 -1.48 7.32 -15.22
C LEU A 111 -0.25 7.91 -15.90
N GLU A 112 0.90 7.24 -15.76
CA GLU A 112 2.18 7.66 -16.32
C GLU A 112 2.78 6.50 -17.13
N PRO A 113 2.12 6.07 -18.22
CA PRO A 113 2.49 4.85 -18.93
C PRO A 113 3.75 4.99 -19.80
N TYR A 114 4.20 6.23 -20.05
CA TYR A 114 5.31 6.53 -20.97
C TYR A 114 6.59 5.77 -20.56
N PRO A 115 7.34 5.18 -21.52
CA PRO A 115 7.20 5.25 -22.99
C PRO A 115 6.15 4.31 -23.60
N LEU A 116 5.49 3.50 -22.77
CA LEU A 116 4.50 2.52 -23.19
C LEU A 116 3.07 3.11 -23.17
N GLN A 117 2.10 2.30 -23.56
CA GLN A 117 0.67 2.60 -23.41
C GLN A 117 0.13 2.05 -22.09
N PRO A 118 -0.95 2.61 -21.51
CA PRO A 118 -1.59 2.05 -20.32
C PRO A 118 -1.92 0.57 -20.52
N PRO A 119 -1.53 -0.31 -19.59
CA PRO A 119 -1.73 -1.74 -19.77
C PRO A 119 -3.21 -2.08 -19.75
N GLN A 120 -3.67 -2.88 -20.72
CA GLN A 120 -5.08 -3.30 -20.83
C GLN A 120 -5.37 -4.63 -20.15
N GLN A 121 -4.31 -5.38 -19.81
CA GLN A 121 -4.39 -6.71 -19.22
C GLN A 121 -3.71 -6.73 -17.84
N PRO A 122 -4.35 -7.30 -16.80
CA PRO A 122 -3.77 -7.35 -15.47
C PRO A 122 -2.42 -8.07 -15.41
N GLN A 123 -2.22 -9.09 -16.24
CA GLN A 123 -0.97 -9.85 -16.32
C GLN A 123 0.18 -8.97 -16.81
N VAL A 124 -0.06 -8.17 -17.85
CA VAL A 124 0.93 -7.24 -18.41
C VAL A 124 1.27 -6.15 -17.39
N ALA A 125 0.24 -5.57 -16.76
CA ALA A 125 0.43 -4.56 -15.73
C ALA A 125 1.19 -5.12 -14.52
N PHE A 126 0.92 -6.36 -14.13
CA PHE A 126 1.64 -7.03 -13.05
C PHE A 126 3.12 -7.27 -13.39
N LEU A 127 3.45 -7.67 -14.61
CA LEU A 127 4.84 -7.78 -15.05
C LEU A 127 5.56 -6.42 -15.00
N ARG A 128 4.90 -5.35 -15.44
CA ARG A 128 5.44 -3.99 -15.33
C ARG A 128 5.60 -3.54 -13.89
N PHE A 129 4.69 -3.91 -13.00
CA PHE A 129 4.82 -3.66 -11.57
C PHE A 129 6.08 -4.32 -10.99
N LEU A 130 6.32 -5.60 -11.32
CA LEU A 130 7.55 -6.29 -10.92
C LEU A 130 8.80 -5.63 -11.50
N ASP A 131 8.75 -5.21 -12.76
CA ASP A 131 9.86 -4.52 -13.42
C ASP A 131 10.20 -3.19 -12.72
N VAL A 132 9.19 -2.40 -12.37
CA VAL A 132 9.36 -1.18 -11.55
C VAL A 132 10.03 -1.51 -10.21
N LEU A 133 9.58 -2.56 -9.50
CA LEU A 133 10.22 -2.95 -8.24
C LEU A 133 11.67 -3.42 -8.42
N ALA A 134 11.98 -4.10 -9.53
CA ALA A 134 13.29 -4.66 -9.81
C ALA A 134 14.32 -3.60 -10.22
N THR A 135 13.90 -2.57 -10.95
CA THR A 135 14.81 -1.65 -11.67
C THR A 135 14.87 -0.25 -11.09
N THR A 136 13.81 0.22 -10.39
CA THR A 136 13.73 1.62 -9.94
C THR A 136 14.76 1.91 -8.86
N ASN A 137 15.51 3.00 -9.03
CA ASN A 137 16.35 3.54 -7.97
C ASN A 137 15.57 4.59 -7.15
N TRP A 138 14.93 4.12 -6.09
CA TRP A 138 14.13 4.95 -5.16
C TRP A 138 14.91 6.07 -4.47
N TYR A 139 16.25 6.07 -4.54
CA TYR A 139 17.05 7.17 -4.00
C TYR A 139 17.07 8.39 -4.93
N VAL A 140 16.95 8.20 -6.24
CA VAL A 140 17.07 9.29 -7.23
C VAL A 140 15.77 9.52 -8.01
N GLU A 141 14.82 8.60 -7.94
CA GLU A 141 13.55 8.67 -8.65
C GLU A 141 12.38 8.88 -7.67
N PRO A 142 11.74 10.06 -7.66
CA PRO A 142 10.50 10.25 -6.92
C PRO A 142 9.33 9.57 -7.65
N VAL A 143 8.36 9.07 -6.89
CA VAL A 143 7.06 8.67 -7.44
C VAL A 143 6.11 9.83 -7.26
N ILE A 144 5.66 10.41 -8.37
CA ILE A 144 4.63 11.45 -8.37
C ILE A 144 3.43 10.82 -9.07
N ILE A 145 2.22 10.95 -8.52
CA ILE A 145 1.02 10.37 -9.12
C ILE A 145 -0.01 11.48 -9.26
N ASN A 146 -0.18 11.97 -10.49
CA ASN A 146 -1.09 13.07 -10.79
C ASN A 146 -2.49 12.57 -11.14
N PHE A 147 -3.34 12.36 -10.12
CA PHE A 147 -4.74 12.01 -10.34
C PHE A 147 -5.48 13.12 -11.07
N ASN A 148 -6.10 12.78 -12.20
CA ASN A 148 -6.98 13.67 -12.97
C ASN A 148 -6.36 15.03 -13.35
N GLY A 149 -5.01 15.12 -13.44
CA GLY A 149 -4.34 16.38 -13.74
C GLY A 149 -4.48 17.45 -12.65
N LEU A 150 -4.77 17.07 -11.41
CA LEU A 150 -4.92 17.99 -10.28
C LEU A 150 -3.63 18.72 -9.90
N LEU A 151 -2.47 18.13 -10.19
CA LEU A 151 -1.17 18.80 -10.06
C LEU A 151 -0.85 19.56 -11.35
N THR A 152 -0.53 20.84 -11.22
CA THR A 152 0.02 21.64 -12.31
C THR A 152 1.49 21.28 -12.57
N ARG A 153 2.02 21.67 -13.74
CA ARG A 153 3.44 21.45 -14.06
C ARG A 153 4.36 22.11 -13.04
N ASP A 154 4.05 23.33 -12.62
CA ASP A 154 4.84 24.07 -11.63
C ASP A 154 4.87 23.34 -10.27
N GLN A 155 3.73 22.77 -9.85
CA GLN A 155 3.66 21.97 -8.62
C GLN A 155 4.48 20.69 -8.73
N VAL A 156 4.45 20.01 -9.89
CA VAL A 156 5.30 18.83 -10.13
C VAL A 156 6.77 19.20 -10.02
N THR A 157 7.20 20.28 -10.68
CA THR A 157 8.59 20.77 -10.60
C THR A 157 8.99 21.19 -9.17
N GLU A 158 8.07 21.76 -8.40
CA GLU A 158 8.31 22.08 -6.99
C GLU A 158 8.50 20.81 -6.15
N ILE A 159 7.69 19.78 -6.37
CA ILE A 159 7.82 18.47 -5.71
C ILE A 159 9.17 17.84 -6.04
N GLU A 160 9.59 17.86 -7.31
CA GLU A 160 10.90 17.34 -7.75
C GLU A 160 12.04 18.11 -7.08
N LYS A 161 11.98 19.44 -7.05
CA LYS A 161 12.98 20.28 -6.38
C LYS A 161 13.06 20.00 -4.89
N HIS A 162 11.91 19.83 -4.22
CA HIS A 162 11.85 19.43 -2.82
C HIS A 162 12.49 18.07 -2.59
N PHE A 163 12.20 17.08 -3.46
CA PHE A 163 12.80 15.76 -3.41
C PHE A 163 14.33 15.81 -3.51
N THR A 164 14.86 16.52 -4.51
CA THR A 164 16.31 16.62 -4.72
C THR A 164 17.01 17.38 -3.59
N SER A 165 16.44 18.51 -3.15
CA SER A 165 17.06 19.37 -2.13
C SER A 165 17.06 18.76 -0.73
N GLN A 166 16.04 17.96 -0.39
CA GLN A 166 15.87 17.40 0.95
C GLN A 166 16.02 15.88 0.99
N ARG A 167 16.61 15.25 -0.03
CA ARG A 167 16.62 13.78 -0.19
C ARG A 167 17.06 13.02 1.06
N ALA A 168 18.06 13.53 1.76
CA ALA A 168 18.62 12.93 2.98
C ALA A 168 17.62 12.81 4.14
N CYS A 169 16.59 13.66 4.18
CA CYS A 169 15.58 13.70 5.24
C CYS A 169 14.24 13.07 4.83
N LEU A 170 14.15 12.52 3.60
CA LEU A 170 12.95 11.94 3.02
C LEU A 170 12.95 10.40 3.16
N PRO A 171 11.77 9.76 3.15
CA PRO A 171 11.65 8.31 3.26
C PRO A 171 12.43 7.57 2.15
N ALA A 172 12.65 6.26 2.37
CA ALA A 172 13.36 5.42 1.42
C ALA A 172 12.65 5.39 0.05
N MET A 173 11.32 5.34 0.06
CA MET A 173 10.46 5.58 -1.10
C MET A 173 9.68 6.88 -0.91
N PHE A 174 9.80 7.80 -1.87
CA PHE A 174 9.05 9.06 -1.88
C PHE A 174 7.84 8.93 -2.82
N VAL A 175 6.62 9.12 -2.29
CA VAL A 175 5.38 9.01 -3.08
C VAL A 175 4.50 10.23 -2.87
N ALA A 176 4.50 11.14 -3.83
CA ALA A 176 3.69 12.34 -3.82
C ALA A 176 2.40 12.20 -4.65
N THR A 177 1.35 12.85 -4.18
CA THR A 177 0.03 12.92 -4.84
C THR A 177 -0.55 14.33 -4.68
N PRO A 178 -1.60 14.71 -5.42
CA PRO A 178 -2.34 15.95 -5.17
C PRO A 178 -2.82 16.13 -3.72
N TYR A 179 -2.94 15.05 -2.95
CA TYR A 179 -3.40 15.07 -1.55
C TYR A 179 -2.26 15.00 -0.52
N ASP A 180 -1.02 14.80 -0.97
CA ASP A 180 0.21 14.82 -0.17
C ASP A 180 1.41 15.15 -1.07
N THR A 181 1.81 16.41 -1.10
CA THR A 181 3.00 16.87 -1.85
C THR A 181 4.30 16.65 -1.07
N SER A 182 4.22 16.37 0.24
CA SER A 182 5.39 16.10 1.08
C SER A 182 6.02 14.74 0.79
N GLY A 183 5.23 13.82 0.21
CA GLY A 183 5.63 12.46 -0.15
C GLY A 183 5.93 11.55 1.03
N ARG A 184 5.43 11.91 2.23
CA ARG A 184 5.71 11.22 3.51
C ARG A 184 4.49 10.49 4.06
N LEU A 185 3.28 10.92 3.75
CA LEU A 185 2.07 10.49 4.46
C LEU A 185 1.89 8.96 4.44
N TRP A 186 2.21 8.34 3.31
CA TRP A 186 2.04 6.90 3.10
C TRP A 186 3.34 6.09 3.21
N THR A 187 4.51 6.75 3.15
CA THR A 187 5.81 6.06 3.08
C THR A 187 6.79 6.42 4.20
N GLN A 188 6.40 7.26 5.17
CA GLN A 188 7.30 7.71 6.24
C GLN A 188 7.90 6.56 7.06
N LYS A 189 7.12 5.53 7.37
CA LYS A 189 7.55 4.38 8.19
C LYS A 189 7.97 3.17 7.35
N ALA A 190 7.25 2.93 6.26
CA ALA A 190 7.43 1.77 5.40
C ALA A 190 7.00 2.12 3.97
N PRO A 191 7.66 1.59 2.93
CA PRO A 191 8.72 0.59 2.99
C PRO A 191 10.08 1.16 3.42
N THR A 192 10.86 0.35 4.14
CA THR A 192 12.26 0.68 4.48
C THR A 192 13.20 0.36 3.31
N LEU A 193 14.43 0.87 3.33
CA LEU A 193 15.43 0.53 2.33
C LEU A 193 15.68 -0.99 2.25
N ALA A 194 15.70 -1.68 3.39
CA ALA A 194 15.86 -3.13 3.44
C ALA A 194 14.70 -3.85 2.73
N ASN A 195 13.46 -3.40 2.93
CA ASN A 195 12.29 -3.94 2.24
C ASN A 195 12.43 -3.75 0.73
N LEU A 196 12.87 -2.57 0.28
CA LEU A 196 13.04 -2.25 -1.14
C LEU A 196 14.15 -3.07 -1.81
N VAL A 197 15.30 -3.22 -1.16
CA VAL A 197 16.42 -4.04 -1.69
C VAL A 197 16.00 -5.52 -1.78
N ARG A 198 15.29 -6.03 -0.77
CA ARG A 198 14.74 -7.39 -0.80
C ARG A 198 13.73 -7.54 -1.94
N LEU A 199 12.81 -6.59 -2.09
CA LEU A 199 11.80 -6.60 -3.14
C LEU A 199 12.40 -6.56 -4.54
N ALA A 200 13.41 -5.73 -4.77
CA ALA A 200 14.09 -5.66 -6.06
C ALA A 200 14.68 -7.01 -6.47
N LYS A 201 15.31 -7.72 -5.52
CA LYS A 201 15.84 -9.07 -5.75
C LYS A 201 14.72 -10.08 -6.06
N LEU A 202 13.67 -10.11 -5.25
CA LEU A 202 12.54 -11.04 -5.43
C LEU A 202 11.81 -10.78 -6.75
N ALA A 203 11.58 -9.53 -7.12
CA ALA A 203 10.96 -9.14 -8.38
C ALA A 203 11.83 -9.54 -9.58
N SER A 204 13.15 -9.29 -9.52
CA SER A 204 14.10 -9.71 -10.56
C SER A 204 14.10 -11.22 -10.76
N LEU A 205 14.11 -12.01 -9.67
CA LEU A 205 14.04 -13.46 -9.74
C LEU A 205 12.70 -13.93 -10.32
N THR A 206 11.60 -13.33 -9.90
CA THR A 206 10.25 -13.64 -10.40
C THR A 206 10.17 -13.43 -11.91
N LEU A 207 10.66 -12.29 -12.42
CA LEU A 207 10.68 -11.99 -13.84
C LEU A 207 11.53 -12.98 -14.64
N ARG A 208 12.74 -13.30 -14.16
CA ARG A 208 13.62 -14.29 -14.82
C ARG A 208 12.99 -15.68 -14.89
N LEU A 209 12.30 -16.10 -13.82
CA LEU A 209 11.58 -17.36 -13.83
C LEU A 209 10.49 -17.35 -14.90
N ILE A 210 9.66 -16.30 -14.95
CA ILE A 210 8.60 -16.16 -15.97
C ILE A 210 9.20 -16.20 -17.37
N GLU A 211 10.26 -15.46 -17.63
CA GLU A 211 10.96 -15.44 -18.91
C GLU A 211 11.44 -16.84 -19.32
N ASN A 212 12.14 -17.55 -18.44
CA ASN A 212 12.60 -18.91 -18.69
C ASN A 212 11.44 -19.89 -18.97
N TYR A 213 10.31 -19.72 -18.28
CA TYR A 213 9.11 -20.53 -18.52
C TYR A 213 8.47 -20.23 -19.88
N LEU A 214 8.38 -18.96 -20.27
CA LEU A 214 7.85 -18.56 -21.58
C LEU A 214 8.71 -19.10 -22.72
N VAL A 215 10.04 -19.12 -22.55
CA VAL A 215 10.98 -19.66 -23.54
C VAL A 215 10.90 -21.20 -23.61
N SER A 216 10.67 -21.89 -22.50
CA SER A 216 10.68 -23.36 -22.43
C SER A 216 9.37 -24.05 -22.87
N SER A 217 8.32 -23.31 -23.25
CA SER A 217 7.05 -23.84 -23.80
C SER A 217 6.38 -24.94 -22.96
N GLN A 218 6.56 -24.93 -21.63
CA GLN A 218 5.91 -25.86 -20.71
C GLN A 218 4.41 -25.52 -20.55
N PRO A 219 3.50 -26.51 -20.42
CA PRO A 219 2.06 -26.25 -20.30
C PRO A 219 1.70 -25.41 -19.07
N VAL A 220 0.86 -24.40 -19.29
CA VAL A 220 0.49 -23.32 -18.34
C VAL A 220 -0.29 -23.83 -17.13
N ASP A 221 -0.84 -25.04 -17.17
CA ASP A 221 -1.76 -25.58 -16.17
C ASP A 221 -1.12 -25.77 -14.78
N LYS A 222 0.22 -25.86 -14.71
CA LYS A 222 0.98 -25.89 -13.45
C LYS A 222 1.28 -24.49 -12.88
N LEU A 223 1.06 -23.41 -13.64
CA LEU A 223 1.51 -22.05 -13.29
C LEU A 223 0.61 -21.36 -12.26
N LEU A 224 -0.72 -21.48 -12.32
CA LEU A 224 -1.56 -20.78 -11.34
C LEU A 224 -1.63 -21.52 -9.99
N VAL A 225 -1.50 -22.85 -9.99
CA VAL A 225 -1.57 -23.66 -8.77
C VAL A 225 -0.23 -23.66 -8.02
N GLY A 226 0.90 -23.72 -8.75
CA GLY A 226 2.23 -23.69 -8.13
C GLY A 226 2.61 -22.36 -7.50
N TRP A 227 2.11 -21.24 -8.02
CA TRP A 227 2.40 -19.89 -7.52
C TRP A 227 1.52 -19.48 -6.33
N VAL A 228 0.37 -20.15 -6.15
CA VAL A 228 -0.57 -19.88 -5.06
C VAL A 228 -0.34 -20.81 -3.86
N TYR A 229 0.28 -21.98 -4.05
CA TYR A 229 0.35 -23.00 -2.98
C TYR A 229 1.70 -23.70 -2.76
N LYS A 230 2.75 -23.43 -3.54
CA LYS A 230 4.03 -24.14 -3.30
C LYS A 230 4.95 -23.35 -2.38
N GLU A 231 4.94 -23.76 -1.10
CA GLU A 231 5.87 -23.34 -0.04
C GLU A 231 7.35 -23.69 -0.37
N ASP A 232 7.64 -24.45 -1.42
CA ASP A 232 8.98 -24.99 -1.69
C ASP A 232 9.91 -24.10 -2.54
N ILE A 233 9.47 -22.95 -3.06
CA ILE A 233 10.33 -22.12 -3.96
C ILE A 233 10.90 -20.87 -3.25
N PHE A 234 10.44 -20.56 -2.03
CA PHE A 234 10.93 -19.43 -1.25
C PHE A 234 11.77 -19.92 -0.07
N ASN A 235 12.98 -20.42 -0.37
CA ASN A 235 14.00 -20.67 0.64
C ASN A 235 14.51 -19.33 1.21
N ILE A 236 13.73 -18.78 2.14
CA ILE A 236 14.22 -17.92 3.20
C ILE A 236 13.78 -18.64 4.47
N GLU A 237 14.72 -19.37 5.07
CA GLU A 237 14.59 -19.93 6.42
C GLU A 237 14.14 -18.82 7.38
N PHE A 238 12.85 -18.77 7.68
CA PHE A 238 12.29 -18.49 8.99
C PHE A 238 10.90 -19.11 9.02
N ILE A 239 10.88 -20.40 9.35
CA ILE A 239 9.70 -21.17 9.67
C ILE A 239 9.11 -20.61 10.97
N PHE A 240 7.95 -19.95 10.88
CA PHE A 240 6.95 -20.03 11.94
C PHE A 240 5.74 -20.75 11.34
N LEU A 241 5.78 -22.09 11.41
CA LEU A 241 4.60 -22.94 11.22
C LEU A 241 3.62 -22.65 12.38
N GLN A 242 2.81 -21.60 12.28
CA GLN A 242 1.55 -21.56 13.01
C GLN A 242 0.51 -22.30 12.17
N ASN A 243 0.45 -23.61 12.41
CA ASN A 243 -0.59 -24.50 11.93
C ASN A 243 -1.92 -24.08 12.59
N PRO A 244 -2.89 -23.46 11.90
CA PRO A 244 -4.18 -23.21 12.51
C PRO A 244 -4.96 -24.52 12.38
N TYR A 245 -4.90 -25.37 13.41
CA TYR A 245 -5.88 -26.42 13.58
C TYR A 245 -7.26 -25.74 13.68
N ILE A 246 -8.01 -25.76 12.56
CA ILE A 246 -9.41 -25.42 12.52
C ILE A 246 -10.13 -26.52 13.32
N PHE A 247 -10.47 -26.23 14.57
CA PHE A 247 -11.37 -27.06 15.37
C PHE A 247 -12.74 -27.10 14.70
N TYR A 248 -12.98 -28.12 13.88
CA TYR A 248 -14.32 -28.57 13.56
C TYR A 248 -14.89 -29.29 14.80
N GLY A 249 -15.30 -28.51 15.80
CA GLY A 249 -16.12 -28.99 16.91
C GLY A 249 -17.56 -29.17 16.45
N GLY A 250 -17.82 -30.24 15.71
CA GLY A 250 -19.19 -30.72 15.45
C GLY A 250 -19.73 -31.39 16.70
N LEU A 251 -20.60 -30.69 17.44
CA LEU A 251 -21.49 -31.33 18.40
C LEU A 251 -22.52 -32.15 17.61
N ALA A 252 -22.19 -33.42 17.40
CA ALA A 252 -23.16 -34.43 17.01
C ALA A 252 -24.12 -34.64 18.20
N ILE A 253 -25.29 -34.00 18.13
CA ILE A 253 -26.46 -34.49 18.86
C ILE A 253 -27.04 -35.61 17.98
N SER A 254 -26.71 -36.86 18.30
CA SER A 254 -27.43 -38.02 17.78
C SER A 254 -28.25 -38.64 18.90
N ASN A 255 -29.56 -38.73 18.65
CA ASN A 255 -30.53 -39.48 19.42
C ASN A 255 -30.05 -40.91 19.72
N ILE A 256 -30.06 -41.28 21.00
CA ILE A 256 -30.81 -42.37 21.67
C ILE A 256 -30.28 -42.46 23.11
#